data_AF-A0A7S1DRF7-F1
#
_entry.id   AF-A0A7S1DRF7-F1
#
_cell.length_a   1.000
_cell.length_b   1.000
_cell.length_c   1.000
_cell.angle_alpha   90.00
_cell.angle_beta   90.00
_cell.angle_gamma   90.00
#
_symmetry.space_group_name_H-M   'P 1'
#
loop_
_entity.id
_entity.type
_entity.pdbx_description
1 polymer ?
#
loop_
_entity_poly.entity_id
_entity_poly.type
_entity_poly.pdbx_seq_one_letter_code
_entity_poly.pdbx_strand_id
1 'polypeptide(L)'
;GFQEAPPDFLPTYKYDVGTDVFDTSDKARAPAWCDRVLWREREPNQCCQTRYERHPSNMSDHKPVSASFTVKAKRIDRHRLVAAAAEVTRELDVADNECIPCVTVDDNEVHFEGVEYRVPNIRRIVLTNTGSVVAHFRFIPKPSGSPSLTVREASISSEWLNVDPKFGLLLPGDCCEVTLQVWVGDE
;
A
#
# COMPACT_ATOMS: atom_id res chain seq x y z
N GLY A 1 12.17 16.12 29.17
CA GLY A 1 13.42 16.81 28.81
C GLY A 1 14.50 15.78 28.57
N PHE A 2 15.77 16.16 28.75
CA PHE A 2 16.86 15.19 28.89
C PHE A 2 16.88 14.59 30.29
N GLN A 3 17.51 13.42 30.42
CA GLN A 3 17.74 12.67 31.64
C GLN A 3 19.25 12.52 31.86
N GLU A 4 19.65 12.38 33.12
CA GLU A 4 21.02 12.14 33.55
C GLU A 4 21.00 11.39 34.88
N ALA A 5 21.85 10.37 35.05
CA ALA A 5 22.01 9.76 36.37
C ALA A 5 22.83 10.69 37.28
N PRO A 6 22.57 10.71 38.60
CA PRO A 6 23.40 11.44 39.53
C PRO A 6 24.87 10.99 39.43
N PRO A 7 25.84 11.90 39.23
CA PRO A 7 27.25 11.53 39.27
C PRO A 7 27.65 11.14 40.69
N ASP A 8 28.24 9.97 40.86
CA ASP A 8 28.79 9.45 42.13
C ASP A 8 30.31 9.59 42.23
N PHE A 9 30.93 10.29 41.28
CA PHE A 9 32.36 10.59 41.21
C PHE A 9 32.66 12.06 41.52
N LEU A 10 33.88 12.38 41.98
CA LEU A 10 34.26 13.77 42.28
C LEU A 10 34.25 14.65 41.01
N PRO A 11 34.20 15.99 41.15
CA PRO A 11 34.22 16.92 40.04
C PRO A 11 35.30 16.62 38.99
N THR A 12 34.98 16.89 37.73
CA THR A 12 35.86 16.61 36.59
C THR A 12 36.77 17.78 36.24
N TYR A 13 36.49 18.95 36.81
CA TYR A 13 37.17 20.21 36.56
C TYR A 13 37.35 20.98 37.87
N LYS A 14 38.38 21.81 38.09
CA LYS A 14 39.63 21.99 37.33
C LYS A 14 40.79 21.38 38.13
N TYR A 15 41.71 20.71 37.44
CA TYR A 15 42.91 20.11 38.02
C TYR A 15 44.20 20.76 37.51
N ASP A 16 45.28 20.66 38.26
CA ASP A 16 46.61 20.96 37.75
C ASP A 16 47.05 19.82 36.81
N VAL A 17 47.47 20.19 35.59
CA VAL A 17 47.86 19.23 34.55
C VAL A 17 48.98 18.32 35.06
N GLY A 18 48.85 17.02 34.82
CA GLY A 18 49.79 16.01 35.31
C GLY A 18 49.48 15.47 36.71
N THR A 19 48.45 15.99 37.39
CA THR A 19 48.14 15.63 38.79
C THR A 19 46.66 15.32 39.04
N ASP A 20 46.36 14.84 40.25
CA ASP A 20 45.01 14.74 40.82
C ASP A 20 44.72 15.85 41.84
N VAL A 21 45.52 16.92 41.83
CA VAL A 21 45.34 18.10 42.68
C VAL A 21 44.44 19.10 41.96
N PHE A 22 43.45 19.65 42.68
CA PHE A 22 42.58 20.69 42.16
C PHE A 22 43.34 22.01 41.95
N ASP A 23 42.87 22.84 41.02
CA ASP A 23 43.51 24.08 40.54
C ASP A 23 44.16 24.92 41.66
N THR A 24 45.50 24.93 41.70
CA THR A 24 46.28 25.78 42.63
C THR A 24 46.74 27.09 41.99
N SER A 25 46.25 27.42 40.79
CA SER A 25 46.57 28.71 40.16
C SER A 25 45.98 29.89 40.95
N ASP A 26 46.47 31.10 40.69
CA ASP A 26 45.96 32.34 41.31
C ASP A 26 44.44 32.55 41.14
N LYS A 27 43.84 31.91 40.12
CA LYS A 27 42.40 31.96 39.86
C LYS A 27 41.59 31.03 40.77
N ALA A 28 42.22 30.02 41.35
CA ALA A 28 41.66 29.05 42.30
C ALA A 28 40.21 28.63 41.95
N ARG A 29 40.00 28.10 40.74
CA ARG A 29 38.65 27.77 40.27
C ARG A 29 38.04 26.68 41.15
N ALA A 30 36.80 26.91 41.59
CA ALA A 30 36.06 25.93 42.35
C ALA A 30 35.86 24.63 41.54
N PRO A 31 35.97 23.45 42.16
CA PRO A 31 35.67 22.18 41.51
C PRO A 31 34.24 22.11 40.95
N ALA A 32 34.07 21.61 39.72
CA ALA A 32 32.79 21.49 39.02
C ALA A 32 32.68 20.24 38.13
N TRP A 33 31.45 19.76 37.92
CA TRP A 33 31.10 18.70 36.96
C TRP A 33 30.76 19.32 35.60
N CYS A 34 31.79 19.78 34.88
CA CYS A 34 31.61 20.41 33.58
C CYS A 34 31.34 19.37 32.46
N ASP A 35 31.77 18.13 32.66
CA ASP A 35 31.72 17.06 31.65
C ASP A 35 30.55 16.10 31.98
N ARG A 36 29.47 16.20 31.21
CA ARG A 36 28.19 15.53 31.51
C ARG A 36 27.66 14.73 30.33
N VAL A 37 27.02 13.59 30.60
CA VAL A 37 26.42 12.73 29.56
C VAL A 37 24.93 12.60 29.82
N LEU A 38 24.13 13.25 28.97
CA LEU A 38 22.67 13.26 29.08
C LEU A 38 22.05 12.43 27.95
N TRP A 39 20.90 11.81 28.20
CA TRP A 39 20.13 11.10 27.18
C TRP A 39 18.66 11.51 27.18
N ARG A 40 17.93 11.10 26.14
CA ARG A 40 16.49 11.27 26.07
C ARG A 40 15.89 10.05 25.39
N GLU A 41 14.74 9.62 25.89
CA GLU A 41 13.96 8.53 25.32
C GLU A 41 12.70 9.06 24.63
N ARG A 42 12.27 8.40 23.55
CA ARG A 42 10.97 8.67 22.92
C ARG A 42 9.84 7.97 23.65
N GLU A 43 10.08 6.74 24.10
CA GLU A 43 9.14 5.94 24.88
C GLU A 43 9.80 5.55 26.20
N PRO A 44 9.06 5.39 27.31
CA PRO A 44 9.64 4.98 28.59
C PRO A 44 10.37 3.63 28.50
N ASN A 45 11.47 3.50 29.25
CA ASN A 45 12.23 2.24 29.39
C ASN A 45 12.88 1.75 28.09
N GLN A 46 13.27 2.66 27.19
CA GLN A 46 14.04 2.34 25.99
C GLN A 46 15.54 2.38 26.22
N CYS A 47 15.99 3.19 27.17
CA CYS A 47 17.39 3.36 27.51
C CYS A 47 17.53 3.18 29.03
N CYS A 48 18.53 2.42 29.46
CA CYS A 48 18.87 2.28 30.86
C CYS A 48 20.37 2.53 31.02
N GLN A 49 20.74 3.60 31.74
CA GLN A 49 22.13 3.84 32.07
C GLN A 49 22.58 2.81 33.11
N THR A 50 23.67 2.12 32.80
CA THR A 50 24.24 1.04 33.63
C THR A 50 25.51 1.45 34.35
N ARG A 51 26.25 2.41 33.79
CA ARG A 51 27.46 2.98 34.41
C ARG A 51 27.55 4.46 34.12
N TYR A 52 28.07 5.20 35.08
CA TYR A 52 28.43 6.60 34.91
C TYR A 52 29.69 6.88 35.72
N GLU A 53 30.82 7.07 35.04
CA GLU A 53 32.13 7.00 35.67
C GLU A 53 33.05 8.11 35.16
N ARG A 54 33.95 8.53 36.05
CA ARG A 54 35.08 9.40 35.72
C ARG A 54 36.37 8.60 35.78
N HIS A 55 37.28 8.88 34.85
CA HIS A 55 38.54 8.17 34.70
C HIS A 55 39.74 8.98 35.21
N PRO A 56 40.70 8.37 35.94
CA PRO A 56 41.86 9.05 36.51
C PRO A 56 42.95 9.27 35.44
N SER A 57 42.65 10.14 34.47
CA SER A 57 43.64 10.62 33.49
C SER A 57 44.16 11.99 33.89
N ASN A 58 45.48 12.18 33.77
CA ASN A 58 46.16 13.41 34.17
C ASN A 58 46.71 14.19 32.96
N MET A 59 46.27 13.83 31.75
CA MET A 59 46.75 14.45 30.51
C MET A 59 46.19 15.86 30.27
N SER A 60 45.17 16.27 31.02
CA SER A 60 44.45 17.54 30.91
C SER A 60 44.07 18.04 32.32
N ASP A 61 43.63 19.30 32.41
CA ASP A 61 42.99 19.87 33.59
C ASP A 61 41.54 19.39 33.78
N HIS A 62 41.05 18.52 32.89
CA HIS A 62 39.80 17.78 33.01
C HIS A 62 40.02 16.27 33.19
N LYS A 63 39.11 15.62 33.92
CA LYS A 63 39.02 14.16 34.04
C LYS A 63 37.97 13.60 33.07
N PRO A 64 38.30 12.65 32.18
CA PRO A 64 37.35 12.08 31.23
C PRO A 64 36.15 11.42 31.91
N VAL A 65 34.98 11.52 31.28
CA VAL A 65 33.73 10.91 31.75
C VAL A 65 33.20 9.93 30.72
N SER A 66 32.70 8.78 31.18
CA SER A 66 32.04 7.79 30.33
C SER A 66 30.70 7.37 30.92
N ALA A 67 29.76 7.02 30.05
CA ALA A 67 28.49 6.41 30.43
C ALA A 67 28.22 5.18 29.57
N SER A 68 27.72 4.11 30.19
CA SER A 68 27.32 2.89 29.49
C SER A 68 25.81 2.71 29.56
N PHE A 69 25.19 2.27 28.46
CA PHE A 69 23.74 2.16 28.34
C PHE A 69 23.33 0.79 27.80
N THR A 70 22.24 0.25 28.35
CA THR A 70 21.46 -0.81 27.70
C THR A 70 20.33 -0.15 26.93
N VAL A 71 20.29 -0.35 25.61
CA VAL A 71 19.29 0.28 24.73
C VAL A 71 18.46 -0.78 24.03
N LYS A 72 17.13 -0.60 24.06
CA LYS A 72 16.21 -1.41 23.25
C LYS A 72 16.26 -0.94 21.81
N ALA A 73 16.79 -1.77 20.93
CA ALA A 73 16.80 -1.53 19.49
C ALA A 73 15.77 -2.41 18.80
N LYS A 74 15.02 -1.84 17.85
CA LYS A 74 14.14 -2.62 16.98
C LYS A 74 15.00 -3.46 16.04
N ARG A 75 14.84 -4.78 16.10
CA ARG A 75 15.44 -5.72 15.16
C ARG A 75 14.33 -6.34 14.32
N ILE A 76 14.45 -6.22 13.00
CA ILE A 76 13.49 -6.81 12.07
C ILE A 76 13.89 -8.26 11.81
N ASP A 77 12.96 -9.18 12.08
CA ASP A 77 13.08 -10.57 11.65
C ASP A 77 12.70 -10.65 10.16
N ARG A 78 13.68 -10.96 9.32
CA ARG A 78 13.47 -11.04 7.87
C ARG A 78 12.51 -12.15 7.46
N HIS A 79 12.49 -13.28 8.16
CA HIS A 79 11.57 -14.38 7.83
C HIS A 79 10.13 -13.99 8.13
N ARG A 80 9.89 -13.37 9.28
CA ARG A 80 8.56 -12.87 9.63
C ARG A 80 8.10 -11.74 8.72
N LEU A 81 9.00 -10.84 8.32
CA LEU A 81 8.69 -9.78 7.37
C LEU A 81 8.25 -10.34 6.01
N VAL A 82 8.99 -11.32 5.49
CA VAL A 82 8.64 -11.97 4.20
C VAL A 82 7.32 -12.71 4.31
N ALA A 83 7.08 -13.45 5.42
CA ALA A 83 5.83 -14.15 5.63
C ALA A 83 4.63 -13.18 5.71
N ALA A 84 4.75 -12.09 6.48
CA ALA A 84 3.71 -11.07 6.59
C ALA A 84 3.47 -10.36 5.24
N ALA A 85 4.52 -10.09 4.47
CA ALA A 85 4.38 -9.50 3.14
C ALA A 85 3.62 -10.46 2.19
N ALA A 86 3.97 -11.75 2.19
CA ALA A 86 3.30 -12.76 1.37
C ALA A 86 1.82 -12.92 1.74
N GLU A 87 1.49 -12.84 3.04
CA GLU A 87 0.11 -12.87 3.51
C GLU A 87 -0.69 -11.67 2.98
N VAL A 88 -0.16 -10.46 3.11
CA VAL A 88 -0.80 -9.24 2.60
C VAL A 88 -0.94 -9.29 1.07
N THR A 89 0.09 -9.74 0.34
CA THR A 89 0.00 -9.89 -1.12
C THR A 89 -1.12 -10.86 -1.51
N ARG A 90 -1.23 -12.00 -0.82
CA ARG A 90 -2.31 -12.97 -1.09
C ARG A 90 -3.69 -12.37 -0.85
N GLU A 91 -3.87 -11.57 0.20
CA GLU A 91 -5.15 -10.91 0.46
C GLU A 91 -5.50 -9.88 -0.61
N LEU A 92 -4.51 -9.12 -1.09
CA LEU A 92 -4.68 -8.20 -2.21
C LEU A 92 -5.04 -8.95 -3.50
N ASP A 93 -4.37 -10.06 -3.80
CA ASP A 93 -4.67 -10.88 -4.98
C ASP A 93 -6.11 -11.41 -4.96
N VAL A 94 -6.62 -11.83 -3.80
CA VAL A 94 -8.02 -12.26 -3.65
C VAL A 94 -8.97 -11.09 -3.87
N ALA A 95 -8.70 -9.94 -3.24
CA ALA A 95 -9.55 -8.76 -3.37
C ALA A 95 -9.57 -8.22 -4.81
N ASP A 96 -8.43 -8.21 -5.50
CA ASP A 96 -8.34 -7.79 -6.90
C ASP A 96 -9.13 -8.73 -7.82
N ASN A 97 -9.05 -10.04 -7.58
CA ASN A 97 -9.84 -11.03 -8.32
C ASN A 97 -11.35 -10.87 -8.07
N GLU A 98 -11.76 -10.61 -6.82
CA GLU A 98 -13.17 -10.32 -6.49
C GLU A 98 -13.65 -8.99 -7.08
N CYS A 99 -12.74 -8.07 -7.43
CA CYS A 99 -13.06 -6.81 -8.09
C CYS A 99 -13.14 -6.92 -9.62
N ILE A 100 -12.95 -8.10 -10.21
CA ILE A 100 -13.12 -8.29 -11.65
C ILE A 100 -14.63 -8.30 -11.98
N PRO A 101 -15.12 -7.40 -12.86
CA PRO A 101 -16.52 -7.41 -13.28
C PRO A 101 -16.87 -8.74 -13.97
N CYS A 102 -18.00 -9.35 -13.58
CA CYS A 102 -18.45 -10.63 -14.13
C CYS A 102 -19.91 -10.54 -14.56
N VAL A 103 -20.18 -10.78 -15.84
CA VAL A 103 -21.54 -10.78 -16.42
C VAL A 103 -21.76 -12.09 -17.15
N THR A 104 -22.88 -12.74 -16.87
CA THR A 104 -23.33 -13.94 -17.59
C THR A 104 -24.44 -13.59 -18.57
N VAL A 105 -24.52 -14.36 -19.65
CA VAL A 105 -25.64 -14.31 -20.61
C VAL A 105 -26.41 -15.62 -20.47
N ASP A 106 -27.73 -15.57 -20.51
CA ASP A 106 -28.60 -16.76 -20.44
C ASP A 106 -28.52 -17.63 -21.69
N ASP A 107 -28.41 -17.02 -22.87
CA ASP A 107 -28.27 -17.69 -24.15
C ASP A 107 -27.19 -17.02 -25.03
N ASN A 108 -26.23 -17.84 -25.46
CA ASN A 108 -25.13 -17.41 -26.32
C ASN A 108 -25.41 -17.67 -27.81
N GLU A 109 -26.47 -18.41 -28.14
CA GLU A 109 -26.82 -18.80 -29.50
C GLU A 109 -28.28 -18.48 -29.81
N VAL A 110 -28.51 -17.42 -30.61
CA VAL A 110 -29.86 -16.94 -30.89
C VAL A 110 -30.30 -17.35 -32.29
N HIS A 111 -31.36 -18.15 -32.36
CA HIS A 111 -31.96 -18.60 -33.61
C HIS A 111 -33.23 -17.81 -33.96
N PHE A 112 -33.23 -17.22 -35.16
CA PHE A 112 -34.37 -16.56 -35.77
C PHE A 112 -35.03 -17.48 -36.79
N GLU A 113 -36.12 -18.13 -36.41
CA GLU A 113 -36.91 -18.99 -37.30
C GLU A 113 -37.98 -18.17 -38.03
N GLY A 114 -38.20 -18.47 -39.32
CA GLY A 114 -39.28 -17.85 -40.09
C GLY A 114 -39.10 -16.35 -40.32
N VAL A 115 -37.89 -15.90 -40.69
CA VAL A 115 -37.67 -14.49 -41.06
C VAL A 115 -38.40 -14.19 -42.38
N GLU A 116 -39.30 -13.20 -42.36
CA GLU A 116 -40.11 -12.78 -43.50
C GLU A 116 -39.77 -11.34 -43.95
N TYR A 117 -39.96 -11.06 -45.23
CA TYR A 117 -39.71 -9.72 -45.79
C TYR A 117 -40.68 -8.70 -45.19
N ARG A 118 -40.13 -7.58 -44.69
CA ARG A 118 -40.81 -6.48 -43.99
C ARG A 118 -41.53 -6.86 -42.69
N VAL A 119 -41.22 -8.03 -42.10
CA VAL A 119 -41.75 -8.44 -40.79
C VAL A 119 -40.59 -8.49 -39.78
N PRO A 120 -40.64 -7.71 -38.68
CA PRO A 120 -39.61 -7.77 -37.65
C PRO A 120 -39.69 -9.09 -36.88
N ASN A 121 -38.56 -9.77 -36.71
CA ASN A 121 -38.42 -10.96 -35.88
C ASN A 121 -37.57 -10.61 -34.64
N ILE A 122 -38.09 -10.89 -33.45
CA ILE A 122 -37.50 -10.43 -32.18
C ILE A 122 -37.14 -11.62 -31.30
N ARG A 123 -35.92 -11.57 -30.74
CA ARG A 123 -35.42 -12.46 -29.70
C ARG A 123 -34.83 -11.63 -28.56
N ARG A 124 -34.74 -12.24 -27.38
CA ARG A 124 -34.26 -11.58 -26.16
C ARG A 124 -33.26 -12.47 -25.47
N ILE A 125 -32.21 -11.85 -24.96
CA ILE A 125 -31.22 -12.45 -24.06
C ILE A 125 -31.16 -11.62 -22.79
N VAL A 126 -30.78 -12.24 -21.69
CA VAL A 126 -30.66 -11.59 -20.38
C VAL A 126 -29.21 -11.59 -19.96
N LEU A 127 -28.66 -10.38 -19.79
CA LEU A 127 -27.37 -10.15 -19.16
C LEU A 127 -27.58 -10.07 -17.64
N THR A 128 -26.82 -10.80 -16.85
CA THR A 128 -26.88 -10.75 -15.38
C THR A 128 -25.49 -10.48 -14.82
N ASN A 129 -25.34 -9.45 -13.99
CA ASN A 129 -24.09 -9.21 -13.27
C ASN A 129 -24.01 -10.14 -12.06
N THR A 130 -23.15 -11.16 -12.17
CA THR A 130 -22.91 -12.16 -11.12
C THR A 130 -21.64 -11.86 -10.31
N GLY A 131 -20.93 -10.78 -10.64
CA GLY A 131 -19.77 -10.31 -9.89
C GLY A 131 -20.13 -9.44 -8.69
N SER A 132 -19.10 -9.06 -7.93
CA SER A 132 -19.19 -8.23 -6.72
C SER A 132 -19.10 -6.72 -6.98
N VAL A 133 -18.83 -6.31 -8.22
CA VAL A 133 -18.65 -4.91 -8.61
C VAL A 133 -19.60 -4.51 -9.73
N VAL A 134 -19.77 -3.20 -9.94
CA VAL A 134 -20.55 -2.68 -11.07
C VAL A 134 -19.91 -3.10 -12.39
N ALA A 135 -20.70 -3.66 -13.30
CA ALA A 135 -20.26 -4.05 -14.62
C ALA A 135 -20.81 -3.07 -15.68
N HIS A 136 -19.94 -2.58 -16.55
CA HIS A 136 -20.32 -1.84 -17.74
C HIS A 136 -20.20 -2.74 -18.96
N PHE A 137 -21.31 -2.99 -19.67
CA PHE A 137 -21.30 -3.79 -20.89
C PHE A 137 -21.51 -2.89 -22.12
N ARG A 138 -20.94 -3.31 -23.26
CA ARG A 138 -21.13 -2.67 -24.56
C ARG A 138 -20.91 -3.68 -25.67
N PHE A 139 -21.79 -3.71 -26.66
CA PHE A 139 -21.55 -4.42 -27.92
C PHE A 139 -20.52 -3.66 -28.75
N ILE A 140 -19.49 -4.34 -29.24
CA ILE A 140 -18.37 -3.73 -29.97
C ILE A 140 -18.28 -4.26 -31.40
N PRO A 141 -17.79 -3.45 -32.36
CA PRO A 141 -17.51 -3.93 -33.71
C PRO A 141 -16.51 -5.08 -33.70
N LYS A 142 -16.71 -6.07 -34.58
CA LYS A 142 -15.75 -7.17 -34.72
C LYS A 142 -14.42 -6.61 -35.25
N PRO A 143 -13.27 -7.07 -34.75
CA PRO A 143 -11.97 -6.62 -35.26
C PRO A 143 -11.83 -6.95 -36.75
N SER A 144 -11.22 -6.02 -37.49
CA SER A 144 -10.95 -6.12 -38.92
C SER A 144 -10.12 -7.37 -39.23
N GLY A 145 -10.72 -8.37 -39.86
CA GLY A 145 -10.10 -9.68 -40.13
C GLY A 145 -11.03 -10.88 -39.90
N SER A 146 -12.22 -10.68 -39.31
CA SER A 146 -13.22 -11.75 -39.20
C SER A 146 -13.70 -12.21 -40.60
N PRO A 147 -13.71 -13.53 -40.90
CA PRO A 147 -14.00 -14.06 -42.24
C PRO A 147 -15.42 -13.78 -42.74
N SER A 148 -16.33 -13.27 -41.90
CA SER A 148 -17.70 -12.90 -42.29
C SER A 148 -17.87 -11.44 -42.72
N LEU A 149 -16.81 -10.63 -42.80
CA LEU A 149 -16.91 -9.19 -43.08
C LEU A 149 -16.42 -8.86 -44.49
N THR A 150 -17.35 -8.44 -45.35
CA THR A 150 -17.01 -7.63 -46.53
C THR A 150 -16.47 -6.28 -46.06
N VAL A 151 -15.39 -5.85 -46.68
CA VAL A 151 -14.60 -4.66 -46.38
C VAL A 151 -15.48 -3.41 -46.18
N ARG A 152 -15.89 -3.09 -44.93
CA ARG A 152 -16.21 -1.73 -44.37
C ARG A 152 -17.16 -1.64 -43.16
N GLU A 153 -17.63 -2.72 -42.54
CA GLU A 153 -18.55 -2.51 -41.40
C GLU A 153 -17.80 -2.20 -40.10
N ALA A 154 -17.78 -0.91 -39.71
CA ALA A 154 -17.42 -0.44 -38.37
C ALA A 154 -18.59 -0.57 -37.36
N SER A 155 -19.65 -1.29 -37.74
CA SER A 155 -20.86 -1.48 -36.94
C SER A 155 -20.74 -2.68 -36.00
N ILE A 156 -21.52 -2.68 -34.91
CA ILE A 156 -21.60 -3.79 -33.94
C ILE A 156 -22.28 -5.03 -34.53
N SER A 157 -23.11 -4.83 -35.56
CA SER A 157 -23.90 -5.83 -36.25
C SER A 157 -24.14 -5.40 -37.70
N SER A 158 -24.51 -6.36 -38.55
CA SER A 158 -24.98 -6.08 -39.90
C SER A 158 -26.27 -5.26 -39.89
N GLU A 159 -26.56 -4.56 -40.99
CA GLU A 159 -27.68 -3.59 -41.08
C GLU A 159 -29.06 -4.19 -40.79
N TRP A 160 -29.26 -5.47 -41.07
CA TRP A 160 -30.51 -6.19 -40.83
C TRP A 160 -30.71 -6.61 -39.36
N LEU A 161 -29.70 -6.45 -38.50
CA LEU A 161 -29.76 -6.83 -37.08
C LEU A 161 -29.58 -5.60 -36.18
N ASN A 162 -30.62 -5.27 -35.42
CA ASN A 162 -30.58 -4.26 -34.38
C ASN A 162 -30.44 -4.91 -32.98
N VAL A 163 -29.63 -4.28 -32.13
CA VAL A 163 -29.41 -4.69 -30.74
C VAL A 163 -29.75 -3.51 -29.83
N ASP A 164 -30.62 -3.73 -28.85
CA ASP A 164 -31.03 -2.71 -27.88
C ASP A 164 -31.25 -3.29 -26.47
N PRO A 165 -30.65 -2.73 -25.40
CA PRO A 165 -29.68 -1.64 -25.42
C PRO A 165 -28.29 -2.08 -25.92
N LYS A 166 -27.56 -1.16 -26.56
CA LYS A 166 -26.19 -1.41 -27.07
C LYS A 166 -25.11 -1.37 -25.98
N PHE A 167 -25.40 -0.74 -24.86
CA PHE A 167 -24.52 -0.63 -23.70
C PHE A 167 -25.33 -0.33 -22.45
N GLY A 168 -24.76 -0.57 -21.28
CA GLY A 168 -25.42 -0.30 -20.01
C GLY A 168 -24.50 -0.52 -18.81
N LEU A 169 -25.04 -0.17 -17.64
CA LEU A 169 -24.43 -0.45 -16.34
C LEU A 169 -25.32 -1.44 -15.60
N LEU A 170 -24.71 -2.43 -14.97
CA LEU A 170 -25.37 -3.42 -14.12
C LEU A 170 -24.74 -3.35 -12.73
N LEU A 171 -25.54 -3.05 -11.70
CA LEU A 171 -25.08 -3.22 -10.32
C LEU A 171 -24.97 -4.73 -10.01
N PRO A 172 -24.23 -5.14 -8.96
CA PRO A 172 -24.19 -6.53 -8.53
C PRO A 172 -25.58 -7.12 -8.31
N GLY A 173 -25.90 -8.22 -9.00
CA GLY A 173 -27.20 -8.89 -8.95
C GLY A 173 -28.26 -8.33 -9.92
N ASP A 174 -28.02 -7.19 -10.58
CA ASP A 174 -28.93 -6.67 -11.58
C ASP A 174 -28.91 -7.51 -12.87
N CYS A 175 -30.04 -7.50 -13.57
CA CYS A 175 -30.18 -8.05 -14.90
C CYS A 175 -30.67 -7.01 -15.92
N CYS A 176 -30.26 -7.15 -17.17
CA CYS A 176 -30.74 -6.35 -18.30
C CYS A 176 -31.17 -7.27 -19.44
N GLU A 177 -32.41 -7.12 -19.88
CA GLU A 177 -32.91 -7.75 -21.10
C GLU A 177 -32.40 -6.98 -22.32
N VAL A 178 -31.70 -7.68 -23.22
CA VAL A 178 -31.25 -7.17 -24.52
C VAL A 178 -32.12 -7.76 -25.60
N THR A 179 -32.75 -6.89 -26.37
CA THR A 179 -33.57 -7.22 -27.52
C THR A 179 -32.69 -7.28 -28.77
N LEU A 180 -32.78 -8.41 -29.46
CA LEU A 180 -32.17 -8.66 -30.77
C LEU A 180 -33.30 -8.70 -31.80
N GLN A 181 -33.30 -7.74 -32.72
CA GLN A 181 -34.34 -7.60 -33.72
C GLN A 181 -33.74 -7.77 -35.12
N VAL A 182 -34.24 -8.75 -35.85
CA VAL A 182 -33.96 -8.93 -37.27
C VAL A 182 -35.05 -8.27 -38.09
N TRP A 183 -34.65 -7.46 -39.07
CA TRP A 183 -35.55 -6.87 -40.05
C TRP A 183 -34.90 -6.90 -41.43
N VAL A 184 -35.63 -7.41 -42.43
CA VAL A 184 -35.19 -7.52 -43.81
C VAL A 184 -36.21 -6.83 -44.71
N GLY A 185 -35.82 -5.72 -45.33
CA GLY A 185 -36.67 -4.91 -46.19
C GLY A 185 -35.84 -3.91 -47.00
N ASP A 186 -36.47 -3.27 -47.98
CA ASP A 186 -35.90 -2.09 -48.63
C ASP A 186 -36.20 -0.86 -47.75
N GLU A 187 -35.26 0.08 -47.65
CA GLU A 187 -35.37 1.34 -46.87
C GLU A 187 -36.68 2.10 -47.08
#